data_AF-X1VMT9-F1
#
_entry.id   AF-X1VMT9-F1
#
_cell.length_a   1.000
_cell.length_b   1.000
_cell.length_c   1.000
_cell.angle_alpha   90.00
_cell.angle_beta   90.00
_cell.angle_gamma   90.00
#
_symmetry.space_group_name_H-M   'P 1'
#
loop_
_entity.id
_entity.type
_entity.pdbx_description
1 polymer ?
#
loop_
_entity_poly.entity_id
_entity_poly.type
_entity_poly.pdbx_seq_one_letter_code
_entity_poly.pdbx_strand_id
1 'polypeptide(L)'
;MNPAQVITAWRRDKPTYEKYFDDLKDLGWDDDRIEALKFFTEVYPTPRDYVGFLAHEVFEPDMIEKYGLLSEWGVIDKEPAKKIGLEEDILKLYWMDHWEHPEWGTIRELRHRDQITDQDVKVQGSPGSGGPARSARLPSPLDLTNRPGLCILFKYRLLLPPLA
;
A
#
# COMPACT_ATOMS: atom_id res chain seq x y z
N MET A 1 -13.95 -13.04 28.60
CA MET A 1 -13.58 -12.35 27.35
C MET A 1 -14.67 -12.64 26.33
N ASN A 2 -14.94 -11.73 25.39
CA ASN A 2 -15.81 -12.07 24.27
C ASN A 2 -15.03 -12.94 23.24
N PRO A 3 -15.71 -13.65 22.33
CA PRO A 3 -15.04 -14.54 21.38
C PRO A 3 -13.96 -13.85 20.53
N ALA A 4 -14.21 -12.63 20.03
CA ALA A 4 -13.25 -11.89 19.22
C ALA A 4 -11.98 -11.48 20.00
N GLN A 5 -12.13 -11.18 21.30
CA GLN A 5 -11.01 -10.91 22.20
C GLN A 5 -10.15 -12.16 22.42
N VAL A 6 -10.76 -13.34 22.50
CA VAL A 6 -10.04 -14.62 22.61
C VAL A 6 -9.18 -14.84 21.37
N ILE A 7 -9.73 -14.65 20.16
CA ILE A 7 -8.96 -14.80 18.92
C ILE A 7 -7.82 -13.77 18.85
N THR A 8 -8.08 -12.51 19.20
CA THR A 8 -7.04 -11.46 19.21
C THR A 8 -5.91 -11.78 20.17
N ALA A 9 -6.21 -12.28 21.37
CA ALA A 9 -5.20 -12.69 22.34
C ALA A 9 -4.39 -13.89 21.82
N TRP A 10 -5.08 -14.90 21.27
CA TRP A 10 -4.45 -16.07 20.65
C TRP A 10 -3.53 -15.72 19.47
N ARG A 11 -3.90 -14.78 18.59
CA ARG A 11 -3.01 -14.35 17.49
C ARG A 11 -1.71 -13.71 17.99
N ARG A 12 -1.72 -13.07 19.17
CA ARG A 12 -0.54 -12.43 19.77
C ARG A 12 0.40 -13.42 20.45
N ASP A 13 -0.14 -14.45 21.08
CA ASP A 13 0.60 -15.52 21.75
C ASP A 13 -0.23 -16.82 21.76
N LYS A 14 -0.03 -17.66 20.74
CA LYS A 14 -0.86 -18.87 20.54
C LYS A 14 -0.74 -19.83 21.73
N PRO A 15 0.47 -20.24 22.18
CA PRO A 15 0.60 -21.20 23.28
C PRO A 15 -0.06 -20.75 24.59
N THR A 16 0.00 -19.45 24.91
CA THR A 16 -0.54 -18.93 26.17
C THR A 16 -2.08 -18.89 26.19
N TYR A 17 -2.70 -18.55 25.05
CA TYR A 17 -4.13 -18.23 24.99
C TYR A 17 -4.98 -19.30 24.29
N GLU A 18 -4.40 -20.35 23.68
CA GLU A 18 -5.15 -21.42 23.01
C GLU A 18 -6.13 -22.16 23.93
N LYS A 19 -5.80 -22.29 25.22
CA LYS A 19 -6.67 -22.87 26.25
C LYS A 19 -8.06 -22.21 26.35
N TYR A 20 -8.19 -20.95 25.94
CA TYR A 20 -9.47 -20.24 25.98
C TYR A 20 -10.44 -20.69 24.88
N PHE A 21 -10.03 -21.55 23.95
CA PHE A 21 -10.96 -22.19 23.03
C PHE A 21 -11.86 -23.23 23.71
N ASP A 22 -11.39 -23.88 24.78
CA ASP A 22 -12.23 -24.77 25.57
C ASP A 22 -13.36 -23.99 26.25
N ASP A 23 -13.06 -22.80 26.80
CA ASP A 23 -14.08 -21.89 27.32
C ASP A 23 -15.11 -21.48 26.24
N LEU A 24 -14.69 -21.31 24.98
CA LEU A 24 -15.63 -21.02 23.89
C LEU A 24 -16.53 -22.22 23.58
N LYS A 25 -15.98 -23.45 23.62
CA LYS A 25 -16.74 -24.68 23.44
C LYS A 25 -17.78 -24.87 24.53
N ASP A 26 -17.42 -24.59 25.78
CA ASP A 26 -18.35 -24.61 26.92
C ASP A 26 -19.50 -23.60 26.77
N LEU A 27 -19.25 -22.49 26.08
CA LEU A 27 -20.25 -21.48 25.71
C LEU A 27 -21.09 -21.86 24.47
N GLY A 28 -20.87 -23.04 23.88
CA GLY A 28 -21.61 -23.54 22.72
C GLY A 28 -21.07 -23.09 21.36
N TRP A 29 -19.80 -22.67 21.29
CA TRP A 29 -19.11 -22.47 20.01
C TRP A 29 -18.55 -23.81 19.53
N ASP A 30 -19.05 -24.29 18.40
CA ASP A 30 -18.45 -25.42 17.69
C ASP A 30 -17.15 -25.00 16.98
N ASP A 31 -16.37 -26.00 16.55
CA ASP A 31 -15.09 -25.78 15.87
C ASP A 31 -15.27 -24.95 14.59
N ASP A 32 -16.36 -25.18 13.83
CA ASP A 32 -16.65 -24.45 12.59
C ASP A 32 -16.83 -22.94 12.86
N ARG A 33 -17.54 -22.57 13.92
CA ARG A 33 -17.72 -21.17 14.34
C ARG A 33 -16.42 -20.55 14.82
N ILE A 34 -15.57 -21.31 15.51
CA ILE A 34 -14.25 -20.83 15.97
C ILE A 34 -13.36 -20.56 14.74
N GLU A 35 -13.34 -21.45 13.75
CA GLU A 35 -12.62 -21.23 12.49
C GLU A 35 -13.18 -20.05 11.69
N ALA A 36 -14.51 -19.93 11.58
CA ALA A 36 -15.14 -18.78 10.94
C ALA A 36 -14.78 -17.46 11.66
N LEU A 37 -14.68 -17.48 12.99
CA LEU A 37 -14.28 -16.31 13.77
C LEU A 37 -12.79 -15.98 13.62
N LYS A 38 -11.93 -17.00 13.51
CA LYS A 38 -10.52 -16.80 13.15
C LYS A 38 -10.43 -16.04 11.83
N PHE A 39 -11.09 -16.52 10.79
CA PHE A 39 -11.14 -15.85 9.48
C PHE A 39 -11.74 -14.44 9.56
N PHE A 40 -12.90 -14.28 10.22
CA PHE A 40 -13.60 -13.00 10.30
C PHE A 40 -12.79 -11.90 11.01
N THR A 41 -11.89 -12.28 11.92
CA THR A 41 -11.04 -11.33 12.64
C THR A 41 -9.72 -11.03 11.94
N GLU A 42 -9.51 -11.55 10.73
CA GLU A 42 -8.37 -11.17 9.89
C GLU A 42 -8.53 -9.76 9.36
N VAL A 43 -7.40 -9.07 9.23
CA VAL A 43 -7.36 -7.74 8.65
C VAL A 43 -7.42 -7.90 7.14
N TYR A 44 -8.49 -7.41 6.55
CA TYR A 44 -8.67 -7.34 5.10
C TYR A 44 -8.75 -5.89 4.63
N PRO A 45 -8.24 -5.54 3.44
CA PRO A 45 -8.29 -4.19 2.92
C PRO A 45 -9.71 -3.64 2.84
N THR A 46 -9.89 -2.40 3.25
CA THR A 46 -11.15 -1.69 3.03
C THR A 46 -11.30 -1.33 1.55
N PRO A 47 -12.53 -1.01 1.08
CA PRO A 47 -12.70 -0.51 -0.29
C PRO A 47 -11.83 0.72 -0.60
N ARG A 48 -11.51 1.54 0.40
CA ARG A 48 -10.62 2.71 0.25
C ARG A 48 -9.18 2.28 0.01
N ASP A 49 -8.68 1.35 0.81
CA ASP A 49 -7.32 0.82 0.68
C ASP A 49 -7.15 0.19 -0.70
N TYR A 50 -8.16 -0.57 -1.15
CA TYR A 50 -8.15 -1.19 -2.48
C TYR A 50 -8.06 -0.16 -3.62
N VAL A 51 -8.75 0.98 -3.49
CA VAL A 51 -8.63 2.10 -4.45
C VAL A 51 -7.23 2.73 -4.40
N GLY A 52 -6.62 2.82 -3.21
CA GLY A 52 -5.22 3.23 -3.04
C GLY A 52 -4.27 2.32 -3.81
N PHE A 53 -4.42 1.00 -3.62
CA PHE A 53 -3.59 -0.01 -4.30
C PHE A 53 -3.66 0.12 -5.83
N LEU A 54 -4.86 0.41 -6.36
CA LEU A 54 -5.05 0.67 -7.79
C LEU A 54 -4.38 1.98 -8.25
N ALA A 55 -4.38 3.02 -7.41
CA ALA A 55 -3.81 4.32 -7.75
C ALA A 55 -2.27 4.35 -7.65
N HIS A 56 -1.70 3.53 -6.78
CA HIS A 56 -0.25 3.43 -6.56
C HIS A 56 0.41 2.29 -7.35
N GLU A 57 -0.28 1.77 -8.37
CA GLU A 57 0.28 0.82 -9.35
C GLU A 57 0.83 -0.46 -8.70
N VAL A 58 0.23 -0.85 -7.58
CA VAL A 58 0.57 -2.03 -6.76
C VAL A 58 0.40 -3.34 -7.53
N PHE A 59 -0.41 -3.33 -8.60
CA PHE A 59 -0.70 -4.49 -9.43
C PHE A 59 0.00 -4.48 -10.79
N GLU A 60 0.89 -3.51 -11.04
CA GLU A 60 1.56 -3.33 -12.33
C GLU A 60 3.05 -3.72 -12.24
N PRO A 61 3.46 -4.91 -12.72
CA PRO A 61 4.82 -5.43 -12.54
C PRO A 61 5.92 -4.48 -13.03
N ASP A 62 5.70 -3.86 -14.19
CA ASP A 62 6.64 -2.92 -14.79
C ASP A 62 6.88 -1.70 -13.88
N MET A 63 5.84 -1.23 -13.16
CA MET A 63 5.98 -0.14 -12.21
C MET A 63 6.56 -0.58 -10.87
N ILE A 64 6.23 -1.79 -10.40
CA ILE A 64 6.84 -2.35 -9.18
C ILE A 64 8.36 -2.40 -9.35
N GLU A 65 8.85 -2.84 -10.52
CA GLU A 65 10.28 -2.87 -10.83
C GLU A 65 10.85 -1.45 -11.00
N LYS A 66 10.22 -0.63 -11.85
CA LYS A 66 10.70 0.72 -12.17
C LYS A 66 10.83 1.61 -10.94
N TYR A 67 9.87 1.53 -10.02
CA TYR A 67 9.86 2.32 -8.80
C TYR A 67 10.37 1.56 -7.59
N GLY A 68 10.80 0.31 -7.74
CA GLY A 68 11.37 -0.49 -6.66
C GLY A 68 10.43 -0.61 -5.45
N LEU A 69 9.13 -0.78 -5.66
CA LEU A 69 8.12 -0.78 -4.58
C LEU A 69 8.37 -1.88 -3.51
N LEU A 70 9.15 -2.90 -3.87
CA LEU A 70 9.55 -4.02 -3.00
C LEU A 70 11.02 -3.96 -2.51
N SER A 71 11.75 -2.88 -2.76
CA SER A 71 13.21 -2.81 -2.54
C SER A 71 13.66 -3.13 -1.11
N GLU A 72 12.83 -2.84 -0.10
CA GLU A 72 13.13 -3.12 1.32
C GLU A 72 12.19 -4.19 1.92
N TRP A 73 11.37 -4.86 1.10
CA TRP A 73 10.42 -5.88 1.60
C TRP A 73 11.10 -7.05 2.32
N GLY A 74 12.32 -7.40 1.90
CA GLY A 74 13.10 -8.48 2.49
C GLY A 74 13.61 -8.19 3.91
N VAL A 75 13.77 -6.91 4.28
CA VAL A 75 14.40 -6.52 5.55
C VAL A 75 13.41 -6.23 6.67
N ILE A 76 12.12 -6.07 6.36
CA ILE A 76 11.12 -5.75 7.37
C ILE A 76 10.73 -6.97 8.21
N ASP A 77 10.52 -6.73 9.50
CA ASP A 77 9.91 -7.70 10.41
C ASP A 77 8.39 -7.78 10.16
N LYS A 78 7.93 -8.98 9.81
CA LYS A 78 6.54 -9.28 9.46
C LYS A 78 5.76 -9.89 10.64
N GLU A 79 6.44 -10.24 11.72
CA GLU A 79 5.81 -10.86 12.89
C GLU A 79 4.75 -9.98 13.56
N PRO A 80 4.92 -8.64 13.70
CA PRO A 80 3.87 -7.78 14.23
C PRO A 80 2.58 -7.82 13.41
N ALA A 81 2.67 -7.91 12.09
CA ALA A 81 1.52 -8.00 11.18
C ALA A 81 0.72 -9.29 11.43
N LYS A 82 1.41 -10.44 11.53
CA LYS A 82 0.77 -11.73 11.83
C LYS A 82 0.01 -11.69 13.17
N LYS A 83 0.58 -11.02 14.17
CA LYS A 83 -0.03 -10.90 15.52
C LYS A 83 -1.32 -10.09 15.55
N ILE A 84 -1.55 -9.21 14.56
CA ILE A 84 -2.80 -8.47 14.41
C ILE A 84 -3.76 -9.12 13.42
N GLY A 85 -3.41 -10.27 12.85
CA GLY A 85 -4.23 -10.96 11.84
C GLY A 85 -4.09 -10.39 10.42
N LEU A 86 -3.02 -9.66 10.15
CA LEU A 86 -2.67 -9.19 8.81
C LEU A 86 -1.77 -10.25 8.14
N GLU A 87 -2.30 -10.86 7.09
CA GLU A 87 -1.60 -11.87 6.29
C GLU A 87 -0.49 -11.22 5.44
N GLU A 88 0.54 -11.99 5.06
CA GLU A 88 1.75 -11.46 4.43
C GLU A 88 1.49 -10.88 3.03
N ASP A 89 0.66 -11.53 2.21
CA ASP A 89 0.29 -11.02 0.89
C ASP A 89 -0.48 -9.70 1.02
N ILE A 90 -1.38 -9.58 2.00
CA ILE A 90 -2.10 -8.32 2.27
C ILE A 90 -1.14 -7.24 2.79
N LEU A 91 -0.23 -7.58 3.72
CA LEU A 91 0.81 -6.66 4.19
C LEU A 91 1.66 -6.15 3.02
N LYS A 92 1.93 -7.01 2.03
CA LYS A 92 2.72 -6.66 0.84
C LYS A 92 2.01 -5.60 -0.01
N LEU A 93 0.68 -5.66 -0.13
CA LEU A 93 -0.10 -4.63 -0.81
C LEU A 93 0.01 -3.29 -0.10
N TYR A 94 -0.22 -3.28 1.22
CA TYR A 94 -0.04 -2.06 2.03
C TYR A 94 1.39 -1.53 1.96
N TRP A 95 2.39 -2.41 1.89
CA TRP A 95 3.78 -2.00 1.71
C TRP A 95 4.03 -1.38 0.33
N MET A 96 3.43 -1.88 -0.74
CA MET A 96 3.59 -1.20 -2.03
C MET A 96 2.84 0.13 -2.07
N ASP A 97 1.77 0.26 -1.29
CA ASP A 97 0.91 1.45 -1.20
C ASP A 97 1.40 2.53 -0.23
N HIS A 98 2.30 2.22 0.71
CA HIS A 98 2.66 3.13 1.81
C HIS A 98 3.40 4.40 1.38
N TRP A 99 3.86 4.46 0.13
CA TRP A 99 4.64 5.59 -0.37
C TRP A 99 3.70 6.73 -0.74
N GLU A 100 4.01 7.93 -0.26
CA GLU A 100 3.25 9.13 -0.61
C GLU A 100 4.00 9.99 -1.62
N HIS A 101 3.25 10.65 -2.49
CA HIS A 101 3.81 11.66 -3.40
C HIS A 101 4.20 12.92 -2.61
N PRO A 102 5.32 13.57 -2.99
CA PRO A 102 5.69 14.82 -2.35
C PRO A 102 4.69 15.90 -2.74
N GLU A 103 4.35 16.76 -1.77
CA GLU A 103 3.56 17.95 -2.06
C GLU A 103 4.27 18.85 -3.10
N TRP A 104 3.48 19.62 -3.85
CA TRP A 104 4.03 20.50 -4.90
C TRP A 104 5.07 21.51 -4.39
N GLY A 105 4.89 22.03 -3.18
CA GLY A 105 5.87 22.92 -2.54
C GLY A 105 7.23 22.22 -2.37
N THR A 106 7.22 20.99 -1.88
CA THR A 106 8.41 20.14 -1.74
C THR A 106 9.07 19.89 -3.09
N ILE A 107 8.28 19.55 -4.13
CA ILE A 107 8.80 19.41 -5.51
C ILE A 107 9.50 20.71 -5.95
N ARG A 108 8.89 21.88 -5.73
CA ARG A 108 9.51 23.15 -6.11
C ARG A 108 10.84 23.39 -5.40
N GLU A 109 10.92 23.11 -4.10
CA GLU A 109 12.16 23.24 -3.32
C GLU A 109 13.24 22.25 -3.77
N LEU A 110 12.87 21.00 -4.04
CA LEU A 110 13.79 19.99 -4.57
C LEU A 110 14.31 20.41 -5.97
N ARG A 111 13.48 21.04 -6.81
CA ARG A 111 13.92 21.62 -8.10
C ARG A 111 14.89 22.78 -7.89
N HIS A 112 14.62 23.69 -6.96
CA HIS A 112 15.51 24.83 -6.66
C HIS A 112 16.87 24.40 -6.11
N ARG A 113 16.94 23.22 -5.47
CA ARG A 113 18.19 22.64 -4.96
C ARG A 113 18.92 21.78 -6.00
N ASP A 114 18.47 21.80 -7.26
CA ASP A 114 18.97 20.95 -8.35
C ASP A 114 18.96 19.45 -8.00
N GLN A 115 18.07 19.05 -7.10
CA GLN A 115 17.91 17.66 -6.71
C GLN A 115 17.12 16.94 -7.79
N ILE A 116 15.93 17.46 -8.20
CA ILE A 116 15.11 16.97 -9.34
C ILE A 116 15.20 17.85 -10.58
N THR A 117 14.96 17.23 -11.74
CA THR A 117 14.84 17.89 -13.04
C THR A 117 13.40 17.97 -13.53
N ASP A 118 13.16 18.75 -14.59
CA ASP A 118 11.84 18.85 -15.24
C ASP A 118 11.37 17.54 -15.85
N GLN A 119 12.31 16.64 -16.20
CA GLN A 119 11.98 15.30 -16.67
C GLN A 119 11.45 14.41 -15.54
N ASP A 120 11.89 14.66 -14.30
CA ASP A 120 11.41 13.98 -13.12
C ASP A 120 10.01 14.50 -12.70
N VAL A 121 9.59 15.69 -13.17
CA VAL A 121 8.30 16.32 -12.85
C VAL A 121 7.40 16.36 -14.09
N LYS A 122 6.61 15.31 -14.33
CA LYS A 122 5.56 15.35 -15.36
C LYS A 122 4.31 16.03 -14.81
N VAL A 123 4.17 17.33 -15.07
CA VAL A 123 2.94 18.06 -14.71
C VAL A 123 1.77 17.49 -15.52
N GLN A 124 0.81 16.84 -14.86
CA GLN A 124 -0.48 16.58 -15.48
C GLN A 124 -1.18 17.93 -15.71
N GLY A 125 -1.26 18.34 -16.98
CA GLY A 125 -2.19 19.39 -17.42
C GLY A 125 -1.74 20.84 -17.20
N SER A 126 -0.49 21.20 -17.49
CA SER A 126 -0.19 22.61 -17.74
C SER A 126 -0.49 22.92 -19.21
N PRO A 127 -1.50 23.75 -19.55
CA PRO A 127 -1.69 24.18 -20.92
C PRO A 127 -0.50 25.08 -21.28
N GLY A 128 0.41 24.52 -22.08
CA GLY A 128 1.44 25.28 -22.74
C GLY A 128 0.80 26.45 -23.49
N SER A 129 1.30 27.64 -23.15
CA SER A 129 1.37 28.83 -23.99
C SER A 129 1.01 28.62 -25.48
N GLY A 130 -0.04 29.31 -25.93
CA GLY A 130 -0.15 29.92 -27.26
C GLY A 130 -0.07 29.03 -28.50
N GLY A 131 -1.23 28.56 -28.98
CA GLY A 131 -1.41 28.04 -30.35
C GLY A 131 -2.88 27.73 -30.63
N PRO A 132 -3.44 27.99 -31.83
CA PRO A 132 -4.88 28.07 -32.01
C PRO A 132 -5.54 26.69 -31.94
N ALA A 133 -6.70 26.66 -31.28
CA ALA A 133 -7.52 25.47 -31.07
C ALA A 133 -7.83 24.76 -32.40
N ARG A 134 -7.33 23.52 -32.55
CA ARG A 134 -7.91 22.55 -33.49
C ARG A 134 -8.77 21.58 -32.70
N SER A 135 -10.02 21.43 -33.14
CA SER A 135 -11.02 20.54 -32.56
C SER A 135 -10.47 19.12 -32.39
N ALA A 136 -10.20 18.72 -31.15
CA ALA A 136 -9.82 17.35 -30.84
C ALA A 136 -11.09 16.49 -30.74
N ARG A 137 -11.18 15.53 -31.65
CA ARG A 137 -12.10 14.39 -31.62
C ARG A 137 -11.93 13.68 -30.27
N LEU A 138 -13.03 13.39 -29.58
CA LEU A 138 -12.99 12.64 -28.31
C LEU A 138 -12.29 11.29 -28.54
N PRO A 139 -11.24 10.94 -27.75
CA PRO A 139 -10.63 9.62 -27.84
C PRO A 139 -11.61 8.55 -27.35
N SER A 140 -11.58 7.38 -28.00
CA SER A 140 -12.39 6.20 -27.69
C SER A 140 -12.08 5.62 -26.30
N PRO A 141 -13.00 4.85 -25.69
CA PRO A 141 -12.87 4.43 -24.31
C PRO A 141 -11.82 3.33 -24.16
N LEU A 142 -10.97 3.50 -23.13
CA LEU A 142 -10.12 2.48 -22.49
C LEU A 142 -8.86 2.05 -23.26
N ASP A 143 -7.92 2.97 -23.45
CA ASP A 143 -6.50 2.63 -23.45
C ASP A 143 -5.92 3.01 -22.08
N LEU A 144 -5.84 2.03 -21.18
CA LEU A 144 -5.33 2.20 -19.82
C LEU A 144 -3.80 2.06 -19.74
N THR A 145 -3.12 1.74 -20.84
CA THR A 145 -1.67 1.46 -20.86
C THR A 145 -0.80 2.71 -20.80
N ASN A 146 -1.41 3.90 -20.90
CA ASN A 146 -0.70 5.17 -21.00
C ASN A 146 -1.17 6.18 -19.95
N ARG A 147 -1.30 5.73 -18.69
CA ARG A 147 -1.36 6.64 -17.54
C ARG A 147 0.07 6.85 -17.03
N PRO A 148 0.70 8.01 -17.27
CA PRO A 148 1.97 8.31 -16.63
C PRO A 148 1.72 8.52 -15.13
N GLY A 149 1.85 7.45 -14.34
CA GLY A 149 1.94 7.47 -12.89
C GLY A 149 3.16 8.24 -12.41
N LEU A 150 2.94 9.12 -11.45
CA LEU A 150 3.85 10.19 -11.04
C LEU A 150 4.71 9.80 -9.83
N CYS A 151 5.46 8.69 -9.85
CA CYS A 151 6.35 8.36 -8.72
C CYS A 151 7.69 9.12 -8.80
N ILE A 152 7.74 10.33 -8.22
CA ILE A 152 8.90 11.24 -8.26
C ILE A 152 9.95 10.92 -7.18
N LEU A 153 9.61 10.21 -6.09
CA LEU A 153 10.47 10.20 -4.90
C LEU A 153 11.54 9.11 -4.83
N PHE A 154 11.51 8.06 -5.67
CA PHE A 154 12.47 6.97 -5.53
C PHE A 154 13.91 7.35 -5.88
N LYS A 155 14.11 8.41 -6.66
CA LYS A 155 15.45 8.88 -7.01
C LYS A 155 16.20 9.51 -5.81
N TYR A 156 15.51 10.00 -4.77
CA TYR A 156 16.14 10.82 -3.71
C TYR A 156 16.61 10.07 -2.49
N ARG A 157 16.04 8.89 -2.17
CA ARG A 157 16.58 8.06 -1.09
C ARG A 157 17.89 7.35 -1.47
N LEU A 158 18.18 7.25 -2.78
CA LEU A 158 19.49 6.84 -3.30
C LEU A 158 20.52 7.99 -3.37
N LEU A 159 20.11 9.24 -3.21
CA LEU A 159 20.98 10.43 -3.34
C LEU A 159 21.24 11.17 -2.02
N LEU A 160 20.52 10.86 -0.94
CA LEU A 160 20.84 11.37 0.39
C LEU A 160 21.87 10.45 1.04
N PRO A 161 23.05 10.97 1.46
CA PRO A 161 23.98 10.16 2.23
C PRO A 161 23.29 9.67 3.51
N PRO A 162 23.68 8.49 4.03
CA PRO A 162 23.16 8.01 5.31
C PRO A 162 23.38 9.08 6.37
N LEU A 163 22.35 9.36 7.16
CA LEU A 163 22.46 10.24 8.33
C LEU A 163 23.57 9.66 9.22
N ALA A 164 24.63 10.44 9.39
CA ALA A 164 25.76 10.16 10.28
C ALA A 164 25.36 10.32 11.75
#